data_AF-A0A2G8S8C6-F1
#
_entry.id   AF-A0A2G8S8C6-F1
#
_cell.length_a   1.000
_cell.length_b   1.000
_cell.length_c   1.000
_cell.angle_alpha   90.00
_cell.angle_beta   90.00
_cell.angle_gamma   90.00
#
_symmetry.space_group_name_H-M   'P 1'
#
loop_
_entity.id
_entity.type
_entity.pdbx_description
1 polymer ?
#
loop_
_entity_poly.entity_id
_entity_poly.type
_entity_poly.pdbx_seq_one_letter_code
_entity_poly.pdbx_strand_id
1 'polypeptide(L)'
;MPGLYGLAFTSAMLYVQQAVAYTEMVMDDKRLHIIDRAGDHAAAALDSPDGQESFTSLTVEPGLAQVLKHIREEDYYSSGIASKLAWWDRHLWSSQASFDRWALFLLNSLDEKQSIVALPHQDLEICATHLANRSSGRASPLEQISSAVGWSMGFSISLAMLARWSGRRALYLPMNGLQRLLLGAWMYVEVPVTFRELWYLRRIREKDVAAQMMVDLFGSFDEEFEELGIDYDASPDGS
;
A
#
# COMPACT_ATOMS: atom_id res chain seq x y z
N MET A 1 -8.59 -32.53 18.80
CA MET A 1 -7.84 -31.26 18.96
C MET A 1 -8.46 -30.18 18.08
N PRO A 2 -9.41 -29.37 18.58
CA PRO A 2 -10.04 -28.27 17.83
C PRO A 2 -9.37 -26.89 18.03
N GLY A 3 -8.28 -26.78 18.80
CA GLY A 3 -7.84 -25.50 19.38
C GLY A 3 -7.08 -24.51 18.49
N LEU A 4 -6.48 -24.94 17.36
CA LEU A 4 -5.58 -24.07 16.57
C LEU A 4 -6.23 -23.46 15.32
N TYR A 5 -7.19 -24.16 14.70
CA TYR A 5 -7.94 -23.62 13.57
C TYR A 5 -8.93 -22.54 14.02
N GLY A 6 -9.50 -22.68 15.22
CA GLY A 6 -10.35 -21.66 15.82
C GLY A 6 -9.60 -20.35 16.04
N LEU A 7 -8.38 -20.41 16.60
CA LEU A 7 -7.55 -19.23 16.87
C LEU A 7 -7.14 -18.48 15.60
N ALA A 8 -6.68 -19.19 14.57
CA ALA A 8 -6.31 -18.55 13.29
C ALA A 8 -7.53 -17.90 12.61
N PHE A 9 -8.70 -18.55 12.66
CA PHE A 9 -9.94 -18.01 12.11
C PHE A 9 -10.46 -16.79 12.88
N THR A 10 -10.42 -16.83 14.22
CA THR A 10 -10.78 -15.67 15.05
C THR A 10 -9.82 -14.50 14.87
N SER A 11 -8.51 -14.75 14.74
CA SER A 11 -7.55 -13.68 14.44
C SER A 11 -7.81 -13.08 13.06
N ALA A 12 -8.06 -13.90 12.03
CA ALA A 12 -8.40 -13.40 10.70
C ALA A 12 -9.70 -12.57 10.69
N MET A 13 -10.75 -13.03 11.37
CA MET A 13 -12.00 -12.27 11.55
C MET A 13 -11.79 -10.93 12.25
N LEU A 14 -10.97 -10.90 13.31
CA LEU A 14 -10.69 -9.68 14.06
C LEU A 14 -9.86 -8.68 13.23
N TYR A 15 -8.96 -9.18 12.39
CA TYR A 15 -8.24 -8.38 11.41
C TYR A 15 -9.15 -7.82 10.32
N VAL A 16 -10.10 -8.60 9.80
CA VAL A 16 -11.08 -8.13 8.80
C VAL A 16 -12.00 -7.07 9.40
N GLN A 17 -12.47 -7.26 10.64
CA GLN A 17 -13.27 -6.24 11.34
C GLN A 17 -12.50 -4.94 11.58
N GLN A 18 -11.22 -5.04 11.93
CA GLN A 18 -10.37 -3.85 11.99
C GLN A 18 -10.26 -3.20 10.60
N ALA A 19 -9.93 -3.96 9.56
CA ALA A 19 -9.79 -3.41 8.21
C ALA A 19 -11.02 -2.61 7.76
N VAL A 20 -12.24 -3.14 7.99
CA VAL A 20 -13.50 -2.45 7.68
C VAL A 20 -13.63 -1.13 8.45
N ALA A 21 -13.46 -1.13 9.77
CA ALA A 21 -13.56 0.07 10.59
C ALA A 21 -12.52 1.15 10.21
N TYR A 22 -11.34 0.74 9.73
CA TYR A 22 -10.30 1.66 9.28
C TYR A 22 -10.57 2.24 7.90
N THR A 23 -11.14 1.46 6.98
CA THR A 23 -11.62 1.95 5.69
C THR A 23 -12.73 2.97 5.89
N GLU A 24 -13.74 2.67 6.72
CA GLU A 24 -14.81 3.62 7.08
C GLU A 24 -14.22 4.94 7.60
N MET A 25 -13.28 4.88 8.53
CA MET A 25 -12.71 6.10 9.12
C MET A 25 -11.72 6.85 8.20
N VAL A 26 -11.15 6.24 7.15
CA VAL A 26 -10.47 7.05 6.09
C VAL A 26 -11.51 7.70 5.18
N MET A 27 -12.61 7.01 4.88
CA MET A 27 -13.72 7.60 4.15
C MET A 27 -14.43 8.70 4.94
N ASP A 28 -14.29 8.75 6.28
CA ASP A 28 -14.82 9.84 7.10
C ASP A 28 -13.95 11.12 7.07
N ASP A 29 -12.68 11.04 6.66
CA ASP A 29 -11.76 12.18 6.55
C ASP A 29 -11.56 12.56 5.07
N LYS A 30 -12.26 13.61 4.61
CA LYS A 30 -12.21 14.11 3.22
C LYS A 30 -10.78 14.24 2.71
N ARG A 31 -9.85 14.70 3.55
CA ARG A 31 -8.44 14.97 3.15
C ARG A 31 -7.71 13.66 2.86
N LEU A 32 -7.90 12.65 3.71
CA LEU A 32 -7.30 11.33 3.49
C LEU A 32 -7.96 10.61 2.31
N HIS A 33 -9.26 10.78 2.09
CA HIS A 33 -9.93 10.20 0.94
C HIS A 33 -9.45 10.82 -0.38
N ILE A 34 -9.24 12.14 -0.42
CA ILE A 34 -8.59 12.83 -1.55
C ILE A 34 -7.23 12.21 -1.87
N ILE A 35 -6.40 11.99 -0.84
CA ILE A 35 -5.05 11.42 -1.04
C ILE A 35 -5.13 9.97 -1.56
N ASP A 36 -6.09 9.17 -1.09
CA ASP A 36 -6.29 7.81 -1.58
C ASP A 36 -6.76 7.79 -3.05
N ARG A 37 -7.73 8.65 -3.42
CA ARG A 37 -8.20 8.77 -4.81
C ARG A 37 -7.13 9.32 -5.74
N ALA A 38 -6.28 10.23 -5.27
CA ALA A 38 -5.12 10.69 -6.04
C ALA A 38 -4.20 9.52 -6.43
N GLY A 39 -4.08 8.49 -5.58
CA GLY A 39 -3.40 7.25 -5.91
C GLY A 39 -4.03 6.50 -7.10
N ASP A 40 -5.36 6.45 -7.16
CA ASP A 40 -6.10 5.83 -8.27
C ASP A 40 -5.96 6.62 -9.57
N HIS A 41 -6.03 7.96 -9.51
CA HIS A 41 -5.78 8.84 -10.66
C HIS A 41 -4.34 8.75 -11.15
N ALA A 42 -3.36 8.63 -10.24
CA ALA A 42 -1.96 8.40 -10.59
C ALA A 42 -1.75 7.06 -11.30
N ALA A 43 -2.44 6.00 -10.86
CA ALA A 43 -2.42 4.71 -11.54
C ALA A 43 -3.04 4.80 -12.94
N ALA A 44 -4.23 5.40 -13.05
CA ALA A 44 -4.92 5.60 -14.32
C ALA A 44 -4.11 6.45 -15.32
N ALA A 45 -3.40 7.47 -14.84
CA ALA A 45 -2.52 8.27 -15.66
C ALA A 45 -1.39 7.44 -16.28
N LEU A 46 -0.80 6.50 -15.53
CA LEU A 46 0.26 5.62 -16.04
C LEU A 46 -0.22 4.48 -16.92
N ASP A 47 -1.52 4.15 -16.88
CA ASP A 47 -2.14 3.20 -17.80
C ASP A 47 -2.31 3.81 -19.22
N SER A 48 -2.23 5.14 -19.35
CA SER A 48 -2.21 5.83 -20.64
C SER A 48 -0.79 5.88 -21.23
N PRO A 49 -0.63 5.70 -22.57
CA PRO A 49 0.69 5.76 -23.20
C PRO A 49 1.37 7.12 -23.03
N ASP A 50 0.61 8.22 -23.08
CA ASP A 50 1.13 9.58 -22.93
C ASP A 50 1.61 9.86 -21.49
N GLY A 51 0.87 9.36 -20.48
CA GLY A 51 1.27 9.46 -19.08
C GLY A 51 2.48 8.58 -18.77
N GLN A 52 2.58 7.40 -19.39
CA GLN A 52 3.74 6.53 -19.27
C GLN A 52 5.00 7.16 -19.87
N GLU A 53 4.90 7.82 -21.03
CA GLU A 53 6.01 8.55 -21.67
C GLU A 53 6.44 9.76 -20.83
N SER A 54 5.48 10.54 -20.32
CA SER A 54 5.74 11.68 -19.44
C SER A 54 6.42 11.26 -18.13
N PHE A 55 5.97 10.15 -17.54
CA PHE A 55 6.55 9.63 -16.31
C PHE A 55 7.92 8.97 -16.52
N THR A 56 8.15 8.33 -17.67
CA THR A 56 9.44 7.70 -17.98
C THR A 56 10.50 8.70 -18.43
N SER A 57 10.10 9.80 -19.05
CA SER A 57 11.00 10.90 -19.45
C SER A 57 11.49 11.76 -18.29
N LEU A 58 10.80 11.74 -17.15
CA LEU A 58 11.29 12.31 -15.88
C LEU A 58 12.61 11.64 -15.48
N THR A 59 13.70 12.38 -15.72
CA THR A 59 15.06 11.96 -15.40
C THR A 59 15.46 12.60 -14.08
N VAL A 60 15.64 11.77 -13.05
CA VAL A 60 16.08 12.25 -11.74
C VAL A 60 17.61 12.38 -11.78
N GLU A 61 18.13 13.57 -11.49
CA GLU A 61 19.57 13.79 -11.43
C GLU A 61 20.21 12.89 -10.36
N PRO A 62 21.43 12.36 -10.58
CA PRO A 62 22.06 11.42 -9.65
C PRO A 62 22.24 11.96 -8.23
N GLY A 63 22.54 13.26 -8.10
CA GLY A 63 22.67 13.92 -6.80
C GLY A 63 21.34 13.98 -6.05
N LEU A 64 20.24 14.28 -6.76
CA LEU A 64 18.91 14.32 -6.18
C LEU A 64 18.38 12.93 -5.85
N ALA A 65 18.64 11.93 -6.70
CA ALA A 65 18.31 10.54 -6.42
C ALA A 65 18.97 10.03 -5.13
N GLN A 66 20.19 10.48 -4.83
CA GLN A 66 20.86 10.13 -3.57
C GLN A 66 20.19 10.77 -2.34
N VAL A 67 19.69 12.00 -2.47
CA VAL A 67 18.92 12.67 -1.41
C VAL A 67 17.58 11.97 -1.19
N LEU A 68 16.84 11.67 -2.26
CA LEU A 68 15.55 10.96 -2.19
C LEU A 68 15.70 9.56 -1.60
N LYS A 69 16.77 8.86 -1.97
CA LYS A 69 17.13 7.59 -1.36
C LYS A 69 17.39 7.74 0.14
N HIS A 70 18.12 8.78 0.55
CA HIS A 70 18.39 9.02 1.96
C HIS A 70 17.09 9.28 2.73
N ILE A 71 16.18 10.09 2.19
CA ILE A 71 14.86 10.36 2.77
C ILE A 71 14.09 9.04 2.95
N ARG A 72 14.03 8.20 1.90
CA ARG A 72 13.33 6.90 1.97
C ARG A 72 13.95 5.94 2.97
N GLU A 73 15.27 5.95 3.15
CA GLU A 73 15.98 5.00 4.00
C GLU A 73 16.20 5.49 5.45
N GLU A 74 15.91 6.75 5.76
CA GLU A 74 16.13 7.35 7.09
C GLU A 74 15.41 6.56 8.19
N ASP A 75 14.15 6.21 7.95
CA ASP A 75 13.30 5.39 8.83
C ASP A 75 13.84 3.95 9.00
N TYR A 76 14.56 3.42 8.00
CA TYR A 76 15.14 2.08 8.06
C TYR A 76 16.36 2.02 8.97
N TYR A 77 17.25 3.01 8.88
CA TYR A 77 18.50 3.02 9.64
C TYR A 77 18.34 3.49 11.09
N SER A 78 17.33 4.31 11.37
CA SER A 78 17.09 4.90 12.69
C SER A 78 16.30 4.01 13.66
N SER A 79 15.86 2.81 13.23
CA SER A 79 14.80 2.09 13.92
C SER A 79 15.08 0.61 14.26
N GLY A 80 14.28 0.06 15.17
CA GLY A 80 14.37 -1.33 15.62
C GLY A 80 13.87 -2.35 14.59
N ILE A 81 14.01 -3.65 14.88
CA ILE A 81 13.64 -4.75 13.96
C ILE A 81 12.18 -4.65 13.47
N ALA A 82 11.24 -4.33 14.37
CA ALA A 82 9.83 -4.19 14.01
C ALA A 82 9.59 -3.04 13.01
N SER A 83 10.26 -1.91 13.20
CA SER A 83 10.17 -0.76 12.30
C SER A 83 10.81 -1.05 10.94
N LYS A 84 11.90 -1.80 10.90
CA LYS A 84 12.50 -2.29 9.65
C LYS A 84 11.56 -3.21 8.88
N LEU A 85 10.90 -4.15 9.57
CA LEU A 85 9.88 -5.00 8.94
C LEU A 85 8.71 -4.17 8.41
N ALA A 86 8.23 -3.18 9.17
CA ALA A 86 7.19 -2.27 8.71
C ALA A 86 7.65 -1.39 7.54
N TRP A 87 8.94 -1.03 7.48
CA TRP A 87 9.52 -0.30 6.34
C TRP A 87 9.54 -1.19 5.10
N TRP A 88 10.00 -2.43 5.21
CA TRP A 88 10.01 -3.39 4.12
C TRP A 88 8.59 -3.63 3.58
N ASP A 89 7.64 -3.88 4.48
CA ASP A 89 6.23 -4.09 4.14
C ASP A 89 5.61 -2.91 3.35
N ARG A 90 5.97 -1.67 3.70
CA ARG A 90 5.50 -0.45 3.02
C ARG A 90 6.14 -0.24 1.64
N HIS A 91 7.42 -0.56 1.52
CA HIS A 91 8.25 -0.25 0.35
C HIS A 91 8.43 -1.40 -0.63
N LEU A 92 7.98 -2.61 -0.28
CA LEU A 92 8.10 -3.81 -1.13
C LEU A 92 7.40 -3.65 -2.49
N TRP A 93 6.38 -2.79 -2.55
CA TRP A 93 5.46 -2.68 -3.69
C TRP A 93 5.84 -1.59 -4.68
N SER A 94 6.85 -0.76 -4.38
CA SER A 94 7.33 0.29 -5.26
C SER A 94 8.84 0.21 -5.44
N SER A 95 9.28 0.34 -6.70
CA SER A 95 10.72 0.44 -7.00
C SER A 95 11.31 1.75 -6.48
N GLN A 96 12.64 1.82 -6.33
CA GLN A 96 13.32 3.08 -6.03
C GLN A 96 13.05 4.12 -7.12
N ALA A 97 13.09 3.73 -8.38
CA ALA A 97 12.85 4.62 -9.51
C ALA A 97 11.42 5.19 -9.53
N SER A 98 10.41 4.39 -9.20
CA SER A 98 9.02 4.85 -9.11
C SER A 98 8.85 5.89 -8.01
N PHE A 99 9.44 5.62 -6.83
CA PHE A 99 9.44 6.56 -5.72
C PHE A 99 10.16 7.86 -6.07
N ASP A 100 11.37 7.78 -6.63
CA ASP A 100 12.18 8.97 -6.94
C ASP A 100 11.45 9.90 -7.92
N ARG A 101 10.76 9.32 -8.92
CA ARG A 101 9.96 10.09 -9.89
C ARG A 101 8.75 10.75 -9.26
N TRP A 102 7.99 10.05 -8.43
CA TRP A 102 6.85 10.65 -7.72
C TRP A 102 7.29 11.70 -6.72
N ALA A 103 8.36 11.45 -5.96
CA ALA A 103 8.91 12.41 -5.03
C ALA A 103 9.39 13.67 -5.76
N LEU A 104 10.08 13.52 -6.91
CA LEU A 104 10.48 14.65 -7.75
C LEU A 104 9.26 15.43 -8.28
N PHE A 105 8.23 14.72 -8.74
CA PHE A 105 7.02 15.33 -9.27
C PHE A 105 6.27 16.14 -8.20
N LEU A 106 6.15 15.60 -6.99
CA LEU A 106 5.58 16.29 -5.83
C LEU A 106 6.43 17.52 -5.44
N LEU A 107 7.76 17.38 -5.41
CA LEU A 107 8.68 18.48 -5.08
C LEU A 107 8.61 19.64 -6.08
N ASN A 108 8.58 19.34 -7.38
CA ASN A 108 8.44 20.36 -8.42
C ASN A 108 7.11 21.11 -8.30
N SER A 109 6.04 20.39 -7.97
CA SER A 109 4.70 20.96 -7.81
C SER A 109 4.60 21.86 -6.58
N LEU A 110 5.34 21.53 -5.52
CA LEU A 110 5.48 22.39 -4.35
C LEU A 110 6.28 23.65 -4.70
N ASP A 111 7.44 23.53 -5.35
CA ASP A 111 8.31 24.67 -5.67
C ASP A 111 7.63 25.72 -6.58
N GLU A 112 6.77 25.29 -7.51
CA GLU A 112 6.01 26.20 -8.38
C GLU A 112 4.92 27.00 -7.65
N LYS A 113 4.33 26.45 -6.57
CA LYS A 113 3.11 27.00 -5.96
C LYS A 113 3.29 27.52 -4.54
N GLN A 114 4.16 26.95 -3.71
CA GLN A 114 4.42 27.39 -2.33
C GLN A 114 5.82 27.00 -1.84
N SER A 115 6.47 27.94 -1.13
CA SER A 115 7.74 27.75 -0.38
C SER A 115 7.90 26.34 0.20
N ILE A 116 9.00 25.67 -0.17
CA ILE A 116 9.56 24.34 0.24
C ILE A 116 9.42 23.97 1.74
N VAL A 117 8.95 24.89 2.58
CA VAL A 117 8.69 24.76 4.03
C VAL A 117 7.33 24.13 4.37
N ALA A 118 6.39 23.97 3.42
CA ALA A 118 5.00 23.63 3.75
C ALA A 118 4.75 22.16 4.10
N LEU A 119 5.45 21.20 3.49
CA LEU A 119 5.21 19.77 3.72
C LEU A 119 6.41 19.10 4.44
N PRO A 120 6.22 18.50 5.62
CA PRO A 120 7.27 17.75 6.30
C PRO A 120 7.84 16.63 5.42
N HIS A 121 9.14 16.36 5.51
CA HIS A 121 9.80 15.29 4.74
C HIS A 121 9.09 13.92 4.89
N GLN A 122 8.59 13.64 6.10
CA GLN A 122 7.85 12.41 6.39
C GLN A 122 6.53 12.32 5.62
N ASP A 123 5.81 13.44 5.47
CA ASP A 123 4.53 13.47 4.75
C ASP A 123 4.76 13.35 3.24
N LEU A 124 5.84 13.96 2.72
CA LEU A 124 6.30 13.77 1.34
C LEU A 124 6.64 12.30 1.06
N GLU A 125 7.38 11.63 1.94
CA GLU A 125 7.72 10.21 1.81
C GLU A 125 6.46 9.34 1.78
N ILE A 126 5.49 9.60 2.66
CA ILE A 126 4.22 8.87 2.72
C ILE A 126 3.45 9.04 1.41
N CYS A 127 3.27 10.28 0.95
CA CYS A 127 2.56 10.59 -0.30
C CYS A 127 3.26 9.97 -1.51
N ALA A 128 4.57 10.17 -1.66
CA ALA A 128 5.34 9.63 -2.77
C ALA A 128 5.31 8.09 -2.80
N THR A 129 5.43 7.45 -1.63
CA THR A 129 5.34 5.99 -1.50
C THR A 129 3.93 5.49 -1.84
N HIS A 130 2.88 6.20 -1.42
CA HIS A 130 1.51 5.85 -1.74
C HIS A 130 1.24 5.90 -3.25
N LEU A 131 1.58 7.02 -3.90
CA LEU A 131 1.45 7.18 -5.35
C LEU A 131 2.29 6.12 -6.09
N ALA A 132 3.53 5.89 -5.66
CA ALA A 132 4.40 4.89 -6.26
C ALA A 132 3.85 3.46 -6.12
N ASN A 133 3.26 3.11 -4.97
CA ASN A 133 2.67 1.79 -4.75
C ASN A 133 1.40 1.60 -5.61
N ARG A 134 0.56 2.63 -5.72
CA ARG A 134 -0.66 2.58 -6.56
C ARG A 134 -0.31 2.52 -8.04
N SER A 135 0.67 3.32 -8.48
CA SER A 135 1.02 3.48 -9.89
C SER A 135 1.97 2.40 -10.42
N SER A 136 2.75 1.71 -9.57
CA SER A 136 3.67 0.64 -10.01
C SER A 136 2.94 -0.66 -10.38
N GLY A 137 1.62 -0.58 -10.59
CA GLY A 137 0.78 -1.70 -10.97
C GLY A 137 0.71 -2.74 -9.86
N ARG A 138 -0.02 -2.43 -8.78
CA ARG A 138 -0.40 -3.42 -7.74
C ARG A 138 -0.91 -4.74 -8.33
N ALA A 139 -1.59 -4.68 -9.47
CA ALA A 139 -2.11 -5.85 -10.16
C ALA A 139 -0.98 -6.85 -10.51
N SER A 140 0.12 -6.44 -11.16
CA SER A 140 1.01 -7.44 -11.76
C SER A 140 1.82 -8.28 -10.73
N PRO A 141 2.50 -7.73 -9.71
CA PRO A 141 3.29 -8.53 -8.78
C PRO A 141 2.42 -9.18 -7.71
N LEU A 142 1.35 -8.50 -7.27
CA LEU A 142 0.48 -9.01 -6.22
C LEU A 142 -0.45 -10.10 -6.74
N GLU A 143 -1.00 -9.97 -7.95
CA GLU A 143 -1.72 -11.07 -8.60
C GLU A 143 -0.77 -12.22 -8.92
N GLN A 144 0.48 -11.96 -9.32
CA GLN A 144 1.48 -13.02 -9.52
C GLN A 144 1.80 -13.76 -8.22
N ILE A 145 2.04 -13.04 -7.12
CA ILE A 145 2.33 -13.64 -5.81
C ILE A 145 1.09 -14.35 -5.28
N SER A 146 -0.09 -13.73 -5.33
CA SER A 146 -1.36 -14.32 -4.92
C SER A 146 -1.68 -15.58 -5.71
N SER A 147 -1.57 -15.52 -7.04
CA SER A 147 -1.74 -16.67 -7.93
C SER A 147 -0.72 -17.76 -7.61
N ALA A 148 0.57 -17.42 -7.46
CA ALA A 148 1.61 -18.39 -7.13
C ALA A 148 1.37 -19.05 -5.77
N VAL A 149 0.94 -18.29 -4.75
CA VAL A 149 0.59 -18.81 -3.42
C VAL A 149 -0.66 -19.68 -3.50
N GLY A 150 -1.69 -19.27 -4.24
CA GLY A 150 -2.92 -20.02 -4.47
C GLY A 150 -2.66 -21.35 -5.18
N TRP A 151 -1.89 -21.34 -6.26
CA TRP A 151 -1.44 -22.56 -6.96
C TRP A 151 -0.61 -23.45 -6.04
N SER A 152 0.38 -22.90 -5.34
CA SER A 152 1.21 -23.64 -4.39
C SER A 152 0.37 -24.28 -3.29
N MET A 153 -0.67 -23.59 -2.81
CA MET A 153 -1.59 -24.10 -1.82
C MET A 153 -2.43 -25.26 -2.40
N GLY A 154 -2.96 -25.11 -3.61
CA GLY A 154 -3.65 -26.18 -4.33
C GLY A 154 -2.79 -27.43 -4.53
N PHE A 155 -1.54 -27.25 -4.99
CA PHE A 155 -0.59 -28.35 -5.16
C PHE A 155 -0.19 -28.99 -3.83
N SER A 156 -0.03 -28.21 -2.76
CA SER A 156 0.31 -28.73 -1.44
C SER A 156 -0.78 -29.65 -0.88
N ILE A 157 -2.05 -29.42 -1.21
CA ILE A 157 -3.18 -30.28 -0.81
C ILE A 157 -3.07 -31.64 -1.51
N SER A 158 -2.86 -31.65 -2.82
CA SER A 158 -2.68 -32.88 -3.60
C SER A 158 -1.46 -33.68 -3.14
N LEU A 159 -0.33 -33.01 -2.87
CA LEU A 159 0.88 -33.63 -2.33
C LEU A 159 0.67 -34.19 -0.91
N ALA A 160 -0.09 -33.49 -0.05
CA ALA A 160 -0.44 -33.99 1.27
C ALA A 160 -1.32 -35.24 1.20
N MET A 161 -2.26 -35.30 0.25
CA MET A 161 -3.09 -36.50 0.02
C MET A 161 -2.25 -37.68 -0.45
N LEU A 162 -1.33 -37.46 -1.39
CA LEU A 162 -0.37 -38.48 -1.86
C LEU A 162 0.54 -38.96 -0.72
N ALA A 163 1.08 -38.05 0.08
CA ALA A 163 1.90 -38.38 1.24
C ALA A 163 1.12 -39.21 2.26
N ARG A 164 -0.17 -38.89 2.47
CA ARG A 164 -1.06 -39.63 3.37
C ARG A 164 -1.37 -41.05 2.85
N TRP A 165 -1.58 -41.20 1.54
CA TRP A 165 -1.73 -42.52 0.91
C TRP A 165 -0.46 -43.37 0.98
N SER A 166 0.71 -42.76 0.94
CA SER A 166 1.98 -43.50 1.09
C SER A 166 2.23 -44.05 2.50
N GLY A 167 1.44 -43.64 3.50
CA GLY A 167 1.60 -44.07 4.90
C GLY A 167 2.87 -43.56 5.60
N ARG A 168 3.72 -42.77 4.93
CA ARG A 168 5.00 -42.32 5.45
C ARG A 168 4.85 -41.08 6.32
N ARG A 169 4.99 -41.29 7.64
CA ARG A 169 4.87 -40.20 8.62
C ARG A 169 5.85 -39.04 8.41
N ALA A 170 7.04 -39.32 7.86
CA ALA A 170 8.04 -38.29 7.60
C ALA A 170 7.64 -37.28 6.51
N LEU A 171 6.68 -37.62 5.64
CA LEU A 171 6.28 -36.76 4.52
C LEU A 171 5.09 -35.85 4.84
N TYR A 172 4.11 -36.31 5.63
CA TYR A 172 2.92 -35.50 5.91
C TYR A 172 3.14 -34.39 6.95
N LEU A 173 4.08 -34.55 7.88
CA LEU A 173 4.40 -33.55 8.93
C LEU A 173 4.97 -32.25 8.33
N PRO A 174 6.02 -32.29 7.47
CA PRO A 174 6.50 -31.10 6.77
C PRO A 174 5.43 -30.49 5.86
N MET A 175 4.61 -31.32 5.22
CA MET A 175 3.57 -30.84 4.31
C MET A 175 2.47 -30.05 5.03
N ASN A 176 2.09 -30.47 6.24
CA ASN A 176 1.17 -29.71 7.09
C ASN A 176 1.79 -28.38 7.54
N GLY A 177 3.09 -28.37 7.83
CA GLY A 177 3.85 -27.14 8.10
C GLY A 177 3.84 -26.17 6.90
N LEU A 178 4.11 -26.69 5.71
CA LEU A 178 4.10 -25.92 4.46
C LEU A 178 2.71 -25.35 4.16
N GLN A 179 1.65 -26.14 4.32
CA GLN A 179 0.27 -25.67 4.15
C GLN A 179 -0.08 -24.51 5.08
N ARG A 180 0.36 -24.56 6.33
CA ARG A 180 0.16 -23.45 7.28
C ARG A 180 0.96 -22.22 6.93
N LEU A 181 2.19 -22.40 6.45
CA LEU A 181 3.02 -21.31 5.98
C LEU A 181 2.42 -20.65 4.74
N LEU A 182 1.93 -21.45 3.78
CA LEU A 182 1.24 -20.96 2.59
C LEU A 182 -0.06 -20.26 2.93
N LEU A 183 -0.86 -20.79 3.87
CA LEU A 183 -2.06 -20.12 4.36
C LEU A 183 -1.71 -18.78 5.04
N GLY A 184 -0.66 -18.76 5.86
CA GLY A 184 -0.18 -17.53 6.49
C GLY A 184 0.31 -16.50 5.47
N ALA A 185 1.04 -16.94 4.44
CA ALA A 185 1.48 -16.09 3.34
C ALA A 185 0.30 -15.56 2.51
N TRP A 186 -0.68 -16.42 2.21
CA TRP A 186 -1.90 -16.03 1.51
C TRP A 186 -2.69 -15.00 2.31
N MET A 187 -2.90 -15.25 3.61
CA MET A 187 -3.54 -14.30 4.50
C MET A 187 -2.79 -12.96 4.59
N TYR A 188 -1.45 -12.99 4.56
CA TYR A 188 -0.62 -11.78 4.57
C TYR A 188 -0.68 -10.98 3.24
N VAL A 189 -0.85 -11.67 2.11
CA VAL A 189 -0.94 -11.05 0.78
C VAL A 189 -2.35 -10.54 0.50
N GLU A 190 -3.39 -11.30 0.81
CA GLU A 190 -4.77 -10.96 0.41
C GLU A 190 -5.51 -10.04 1.39
N VAL A 191 -5.32 -10.26 2.70
CA VAL A 191 -6.17 -9.62 3.72
C VAL A 191 -5.77 -8.18 4.09
N PRO A 192 -4.48 -7.77 4.13
CA PRO A 192 -4.10 -6.47 4.71
C PRO A 192 -3.62 -5.42 3.69
N VAL A 193 -3.66 -5.65 2.38
CA VAL A 193 -3.02 -4.73 1.41
C VAL A 193 -3.66 -3.33 1.42
N THR A 194 -4.98 -3.26 1.25
CA THR A 194 -5.72 -1.98 1.28
C THR A 194 -5.66 -1.35 2.68
N PHE A 195 -5.87 -2.16 3.72
CA PHE A 195 -5.81 -1.70 5.11
C PHE A 195 -4.46 -1.06 5.48
N ARG A 196 -3.34 -1.71 5.13
CA ARG A 196 -2.00 -1.22 5.46
C ARG A 196 -1.70 0.13 4.84
N GLU A 197 -2.09 0.32 3.58
CA GLU A 197 -1.88 1.59 2.90
C GLU A 197 -2.72 2.71 3.50
N LEU A 198 -4.00 2.46 3.75
CA LEU A 198 -4.88 3.42 4.40
C LEU A 198 -4.39 3.80 5.81
N TRP A 199 -3.88 2.82 6.56
CA TRP A 199 -3.27 3.09 7.86
C TRP A 199 -2.01 3.95 7.73
N TYR A 200 -1.23 3.77 6.67
CA TYR A 200 -0.01 4.55 6.46
C TYR A 200 -0.32 6.02 6.16
N LEU A 201 -1.35 6.30 5.36
CA LEU A 201 -1.81 7.66 5.06
C LEU A 201 -2.20 8.45 6.32
N ARG A 202 -2.68 7.78 7.37
CA ARG A 202 -3.01 8.45 8.64
C ARG A 202 -1.81 9.07 9.36
N ARG A 203 -0.60 8.64 9.03
CA ARG A 203 0.61 9.18 9.64
C ARG A 203 0.99 10.56 9.08
N ILE A 204 0.30 11.01 8.03
CA ILE A 204 0.44 12.36 7.48
C ILE A 204 0.01 13.37 8.55
N ARG A 205 0.91 14.29 8.88
CA ARG A 205 0.67 15.34 9.87
C ARG A 205 -0.10 16.49 9.25
N GLU A 206 0.38 16.99 8.12
CA GLU A 206 -0.19 18.12 7.40
C GLU A 206 -1.16 17.66 6.31
N LYS A 207 -2.28 17.04 6.73
CA LYS A 207 -3.27 16.46 5.82
C LYS A 207 -3.87 17.47 4.85
N ASP A 208 -4.07 18.71 5.30
CA ASP A 208 -4.60 19.80 4.47
C ASP A 208 -3.66 20.13 3.31
N VAL A 209 -2.38 20.32 3.62
CA VAL A 209 -1.35 20.62 2.62
C VAL A 209 -1.19 19.45 1.64
N ALA A 210 -1.17 18.22 2.17
CA ALA A 210 -1.09 17.02 1.34
C ALA A 210 -2.31 16.86 0.42
N ALA A 211 -3.54 17.05 0.92
CA ALA A 211 -4.75 16.96 0.12
C ALA A 211 -4.84 18.07 -0.92
N GLN A 212 -4.51 19.31 -0.55
CA GLN A 212 -4.48 20.42 -1.50
C GLN A 212 -3.46 20.18 -2.60
N MET A 213 -2.28 19.63 -2.28
CA MET A 213 -1.28 19.24 -3.27
C MET A 213 -1.83 18.20 -4.25
N MET A 214 -2.63 17.23 -3.78
CA MET A 214 -3.26 16.26 -4.68
C MET A 214 -4.32 16.90 -5.57
N VAL A 215 -5.13 17.82 -5.04
CA VAL A 215 -6.11 18.59 -5.83
C VAL A 215 -5.41 19.43 -6.89
N ASP A 216 -4.29 20.04 -6.53
CA ASP A 216 -3.48 20.85 -7.42
C ASP A 216 -2.86 20.06 -8.58
N LEU A 217 -2.65 18.76 -8.38
CA LEU A 217 -2.05 17.84 -9.34
C LEU A 217 -3.08 17.15 -10.24
N PHE A 218 -4.18 16.69 -9.66
CA PHE A 218 -5.15 15.82 -10.33
C PHE A 218 -6.50 16.51 -10.59
N GLY A 219 -6.72 17.71 -10.04
CA GLY A 219 -8.00 18.43 -10.10
C GLY A 219 -8.88 18.17 -8.87
N SER A 220 -10.10 18.71 -8.90
CA SER A 220 -11.06 18.47 -7.81
C SER A 220 -11.59 17.03 -7.85
N PHE A 221 -11.86 16.48 -6.66
CA PHE A 221 -12.45 15.17 -6.44
C PHE A 221 -13.94 15.27 -6.00
N ASP A 222 -14.51 16.46 -5.93
CA ASP A 222 -15.86 16.67 -5.37
C ASP A 222 -16.95 15.94 -6.17
N GLU A 223 -16.91 16.01 -7.50
CA GLU A 223 -17.86 15.30 -8.39
C GLU A 223 -17.77 13.78 -8.21
N GLU A 224 -16.56 13.26 -8.01
CA GLU A 224 -16.33 11.83 -7.75
C GLU A 224 -16.89 11.40 -6.40
N PHE A 225 -16.82 12.25 -5.37
CA PHE A 225 -17.45 11.97 -4.08
C PHE A 225 -18.98 12.03 -4.16
N GLU A 226 -19.54 12.96 -4.93
CA GLU A 226 -20.98 13.03 -5.18
C GLU A 226 -21.50 11.78 -5.90
N GLU A 227 -20.78 11.28 -6.91
CA GLU A 227 -21.12 10.03 -7.61
C GLU A 227 -21.11 8.80 -6.69
N LEU A 228 -20.19 8.78 -5.71
CA LEU A 228 -20.13 7.74 -4.68
C LEU A 228 -21.20 7.91 -3.59
N GLY A 229 -21.99 9.00 -3.64
CA GLY A 229 -23.03 9.32 -2.67
C GLY A 229 -22.47 9.76 -1.32
N ILE A 230 -21.23 10.27 -1.29
CA ILE A 230 -20.54 10.70 -0.08
C ILE A 230 -20.65 12.22 0.01
N ASP A 231 -21.42 12.71 0.98
CA ASP A 231 -21.55 14.13 1.27
C ASP A 231 -20.67 14.51 2.48
N TYR A 232 -19.55 15.15 2.19
CA TYR A 232 -18.62 15.65 3.21
C TYR A 232 -19.08 16.97 3.84
N ASP A 233 -19.97 17.72 3.19
CA ASP A 233 -20.48 19.00 3.68
C ASP A 233 -21.62 18.79 4.70
N ALA A 234 -22.17 17.57 4.79
CA ALA A 234 -23.14 17.15 5.79
C ALA A 234 -22.53 16.69 7.13
N SER A 235 -21.21 16.66 7.27
CA SER A 235 -20.57 16.19 8.52
C SER A 235 -20.79 17.19 9.67
N PRO A 236 -21.30 16.78 10.85
CA PRO A 236 -21.70 17.71 11.91
C PRO A 236 -20.56 18.47 12.60
N ASP A 237 -19.32 18.02 12.44
CA ASP A 237 -18.17 18.51 13.22
C ASP A 237 -17.25 19.36 12.34
N GLY A 238 -17.73 20.56 12.00
CA GLY A 238 -16.87 21.67 11.66
C GLY A 238 -16.25 22.26 12.93
N SER A 239 -15.10 21.72 13.37
CA SER A 239 -14.24 22.35 14.39
C SER A 239 -12.81 21.80 14.38
#